data_AF-A0A2G2ZGM1-F1
#
_entry.id   AF-A0A2G2ZGM1-F1
#
_cell.length_a   1.000
_cell.length_b   1.000
_cell.length_c   1.000
_cell.angle_alpha   90.00
_cell.angle_beta   90.00
_cell.angle_gamma   90.00
#
_symmetry.space_group_name_H-M   'P 1'
#
loop_
_entity.id
_entity.type
_entity.pdbx_description
1 polymer ?
#
loop_
_entity_poly.entity_id
_entity_poly.type
_entity_poly.pdbx_seq_one_letter_code
_entity_poly.pdbx_strand_id
1 'polypeptide(L)'
;MEKVVSSHSLNVIGSLKNLRTLMLGCEFGEPFPPLEPLSSCRNLTKLWLQGRIEKLPLSHQLPKSITMMALWNSGLAENPMPILGMLPNLRNLDLVSAYEGKDITCSDNSFVQLEFLRLAKLLSLQRRHLAATGMPSIKGFGMLACSKLQEIPQRMKHVARLETMKMEIEARNRFPGFYT
;
A
#
# COMPACT_ATOMS: atom_id res chain seq x y z
N MET A 1 -0.27 1.93 20.34
CA MET A 1 0.93 1.76 19.49
C MET A 1 1.66 0.56 20.06
N GLU A 2 1.46 -0.62 19.48
CA GLU A 2 2.30 -1.77 19.88
C GLU A 2 3.58 -1.70 19.07
N LYS A 3 4.71 -1.66 19.79
CA LYS A 3 6.04 -1.76 19.21
C LYS A 3 6.20 -3.20 18.70
N VAL A 4 6.20 -3.41 17.39
CA VAL A 4 6.45 -4.75 16.82
C VAL A 4 7.97 -4.95 16.77
N VAL A 5 8.51 -5.50 17.85
CA VAL A 5 9.96 -5.77 18.01
C VAL A 5 10.34 -7.17 17.50
N SER A 6 9.37 -8.01 17.12
CA SER A 6 9.65 -9.36 16.62
C SER A 6 8.46 -10.02 15.92
N SER A 7 8.75 -11.08 15.13
CA SER A 7 7.76 -11.95 14.46
C SER A 7 6.70 -12.56 15.39
N HIS A 8 7.03 -12.75 16.68
CA HIS A 8 6.08 -13.22 17.69
C HIS A 8 4.89 -12.27 17.85
N SER A 9 5.10 -10.97 17.62
CA SER A 9 4.05 -9.96 17.76
C SER A 9 2.97 -10.09 16.66
N LEU A 10 3.35 -10.48 15.44
CA LEU A 10 2.38 -10.62 14.33
C LEU A 10 1.49 -11.85 14.47
N ASN A 11 1.98 -12.93 15.07
CA ASN A 11 1.16 -14.12 15.38
C ASN A 11 0.07 -13.80 16.40
N VAL A 12 0.40 -13.01 17.43
CA VAL A 12 -0.58 -12.54 18.44
C VAL A 12 -1.62 -11.65 17.78
N ILE A 13 -1.21 -10.72 16.93
CA ILE A 13 -2.11 -9.86 16.16
C ILE A 13 -3.04 -10.69 15.24
N GLY A 14 -2.51 -11.74 14.60
CA GLY A 14 -3.26 -12.68 13.78
C GLY A 14 -4.46 -13.33 14.50
N SER A 15 -4.40 -13.43 15.82
CA SER A 15 -5.49 -14.00 16.65
C SER A 15 -6.62 -13.02 16.96
N LEU A 16 -6.44 -11.71 16.70
CA LEU A 16 -7.39 -10.66 17.05
C LEU A 16 -8.55 -10.60 16.05
N LYS A 17 -9.58 -11.41 16.29
CA LYS A 17 -10.74 -11.57 15.38
C LYS A 17 -11.53 -10.29 15.10
N ASN A 18 -11.48 -9.29 15.99
CA ASN A 18 -12.23 -8.04 15.85
C ASN A 18 -11.39 -6.86 15.32
N LEU A 19 -10.12 -7.10 14.99
CA LEU A 19 -9.22 -6.08 14.50
C LEU A 19 -9.64 -5.60 13.11
N ARG A 20 -10.03 -4.31 13.01
CA ARG A 20 -10.43 -3.68 11.74
C ARG A 20 -9.37 -2.77 11.14
N THR A 21 -8.56 -2.18 12.00
CA THR A 21 -7.51 -1.24 11.63
C THR A 21 -6.23 -1.72 12.28
N LEU A 22 -5.20 -1.92 11.48
CA LEU A 22 -3.86 -2.24 11.94
C LEU A 22 -2.87 -1.26 11.33
N MET A 23 -2.02 -0.71 12.19
CA MET A 23 -0.93 0.15 11.78
C MET A 23 0.34 -0.33 12.46
N LEU A 24 1.34 -0.63 11.65
CA LEU A 24 2.61 -1.16 12.08
C LEU A 24 3.74 -0.25 11.61
N GLY A 25 4.73 -0.05 12.46
CA GLY A 25 5.94 0.69 12.16
C GLY A 25 7.16 -0.10 12.59
N CYS A 26 8.16 -0.18 11.72
CA CYS A 26 9.50 -0.68 12.05
C CYS A 26 10.47 0.49 12.21
N GLU A 27 11.48 0.30 13.07
CA GLU A 27 12.58 1.25 13.22
C GLU A 27 13.42 1.31 11.93
N PHE A 28 14.12 2.41 11.72
CA PHE A 28 14.89 2.63 10.49
C PHE A 28 16.01 1.59 10.35
N GLY A 29 16.02 0.87 9.23
CA GLY A 29 17.03 -0.15 8.91
C GLY A 29 16.56 -1.59 9.09
N GLU A 30 15.59 -1.83 9.97
CA GLU A 30 15.06 -3.17 10.24
C GLU A 30 13.85 -3.50 9.34
N PRO A 31 13.83 -4.68 8.69
CA PRO A 31 12.68 -5.09 7.91
C PRO A 31 11.53 -5.57 8.81
N PHE A 32 10.31 -5.48 8.27
CA PHE A 32 9.16 -6.16 8.86
C PHE A 32 9.43 -7.67 8.98
N PRO A 33 9.01 -8.29 10.11
CA PRO A 33 8.89 -9.73 10.12
C PRO A 33 7.85 -10.21 9.09
N PRO A 34 7.85 -11.52 8.75
CA PRO A 34 6.92 -12.08 7.76
C PRO A 34 5.46 -11.70 8.08
N LEU A 35 4.74 -11.16 7.08
CA LEU A 35 3.41 -10.57 7.23
C LEU A 35 2.26 -11.58 7.04
N GLU A 36 2.56 -12.82 6.67
CA GLU A 36 1.63 -13.94 6.48
C GLU A 36 0.71 -14.20 7.68
N PRO A 37 1.12 -14.03 8.95
CA PRO A 37 0.22 -14.19 10.10
C PRO A 37 -1.01 -13.28 10.05
N LEU A 38 -0.91 -12.14 9.36
CA LEU A 38 -2.03 -11.21 9.19
C LEU A 38 -3.19 -11.84 8.42
N SER A 39 -2.96 -12.85 7.58
CA SER A 39 -4.01 -13.59 6.84
C SER A 39 -5.16 -14.09 7.73
N SER A 40 -4.89 -14.34 9.02
CA SER A 40 -5.89 -14.77 10.00
C SER A 40 -6.83 -13.65 10.47
N CYS A 41 -6.46 -12.38 10.27
CA CYS A 41 -7.26 -11.21 10.62
C CYS A 41 -8.42 -10.99 9.64
N ARG A 42 -9.44 -11.86 9.68
CA ARG A 42 -10.55 -11.87 8.72
C ARG A 42 -11.35 -10.56 8.63
N ASN A 43 -11.33 -9.74 9.69
CA ASN A 43 -12.05 -8.48 9.75
C ASN A 43 -11.16 -7.23 9.52
N LEU A 44 -9.89 -7.43 9.15
CA LEU A 44 -8.96 -6.32 8.94
C LEU A 44 -9.27 -5.60 7.62
N THR A 45 -9.80 -4.39 7.72
CA THR A 45 -10.21 -3.58 6.56
C THR A 45 -9.21 -2.50 6.19
N LYS A 46 -8.41 -2.02 7.15
CA LYS A 46 -7.38 -1.00 6.93
C LYS A 46 -6.03 -1.47 7.47
N LEU A 47 -5.01 -1.45 6.61
CA LEU A 47 -3.65 -1.85 6.94
C LEU A 47 -2.66 -0.74 6.56
N TRP A 48 -1.88 -0.27 7.53
CA TRP A 48 -0.77 0.66 7.34
C TRP A 48 0.54 -0.02 7.74
N LEU A 49 1.53 0.01 6.85
CA LEU A 49 2.87 -0.51 7.09
C LEU A 49 3.88 0.60 6.82
N GLN A 50 4.58 1.03 7.87
CA GLN A 50 5.67 2.01 7.81
C GLN A 50 7.00 1.29 8.07
N GLY A 51 7.93 1.37 7.13
CA GLY A 51 9.25 0.75 7.25
C GLY A 51 9.46 -0.38 6.25
N ARG A 52 10.69 -0.87 6.21
CA ARG A 52 11.22 -1.74 5.15
C ARG A 52 10.48 -3.07 5.08
N ILE A 53 10.07 -3.50 3.89
CA ILE A 53 9.48 -4.81 3.62
C ILE A 53 10.38 -5.50 2.61
N GLU A 54 10.98 -6.64 2.96
CA GLU A 54 11.84 -7.38 2.02
C GLU A 54 11.03 -7.97 0.87
N LYS A 55 9.91 -8.62 1.21
CA LYS A 55 9.03 -9.26 0.25
C LYS A 55 7.58 -9.13 0.71
N LEU A 56 6.73 -8.74 -0.23
CA LEU A 56 5.30 -8.70 0.02
C LEU A 56 4.73 -10.13 -0.05
N PRO A 57 3.90 -10.58 0.91
CA PRO A 57 3.24 -11.88 0.83
C PRO A 57 2.37 -11.99 -0.41
N LEU A 58 2.13 -13.21 -0.88
CA LEU A 58 1.21 -13.45 -1.99
C LEU A 58 -0.20 -13.01 -1.60
N SER A 59 -1.04 -12.69 -2.60
CA SER A 59 -2.38 -12.15 -2.38
C SER A 59 -3.29 -13.04 -1.51
N HIS A 60 -3.12 -14.36 -1.56
CA HIS A 60 -3.87 -15.31 -0.72
C HIS A 60 -3.38 -15.38 0.74
N GLN A 61 -2.19 -14.85 1.01
CA GLN A 61 -1.58 -14.72 2.35
C GLN A 61 -1.86 -13.34 2.97
N LEU A 62 -2.68 -12.51 2.32
CA LEU A 62 -3.18 -11.24 2.84
C LEU A 62 -4.68 -11.34 3.12
N PRO A 63 -5.20 -10.62 4.14
CA PRO A 63 -6.64 -10.58 4.40
C PRO A 63 -7.44 -10.05 3.22
N LYS A 64 -8.38 -10.87 2.73
CA LYS A 64 -9.28 -10.50 1.62
C LYS A 64 -10.25 -9.37 1.97
N SER A 65 -10.42 -9.06 3.26
CA SER A 65 -11.26 -7.97 3.76
C SER A 65 -10.61 -6.59 3.67
N ILE A 66 -9.33 -6.51 3.29
CA ILE A 66 -8.64 -5.24 3.14
C ILE A 66 -9.32 -4.40 2.06
N THR A 67 -9.76 -3.22 2.49
CA THR A 67 -10.30 -2.16 1.63
C THR A 67 -9.33 -1.01 1.44
N MET A 68 -8.37 -0.88 2.36
CA MET A 68 -7.41 0.21 2.38
C MET A 68 -6.03 -0.30 2.79
N MET A 69 -5.02 0.02 1.99
CA MET A 69 -3.63 -0.32 2.26
C MET A 69 -2.72 0.89 2.06
N ALA A 70 -1.84 1.13 3.04
CA ALA A 70 -0.75 2.09 2.96
C ALA A 70 0.58 1.37 3.12
N LEU A 71 1.49 1.54 2.17
CA LEU A 71 2.87 1.08 2.24
C LEU A 71 3.78 2.30 2.21
N TRP A 72 4.42 2.60 3.33
CA TRP A 72 5.24 3.79 3.48
C TRP A 72 6.66 3.41 3.88
N ASN A 73 7.65 4.00 3.21
CA ASN A 73 9.07 3.72 3.39
C ASN A 73 9.39 2.20 3.33
N SER A 74 8.66 1.48 2.47
CA SER A 74 8.77 0.02 2.37
C SER A 74 9.96 -0.45 1.55
N GLY A 75 10.48 0.36 0.64
CA GLY A 75 11.71 0.04 -0.10
C GLY A 75 11.63 -1.26 -0.92
N LEU A 76 10.45 -1.64 -1.42
CA LEU A 76 10.27 -2.89 -2.15
C LEU A 76 11.11 -2.90 -3.44
N ALA A 77 11.87 -3.97 -3.63
CA ALA A 77 12.63 -4.19 -4.87
C ALA A 77 11.73 -4.74 -6.00
N GLU A 78 10.71 -5.53 -5.63
CA GLU A 78 9.74 -6.12 -6.57
C GLU A 78 8.50 -5.24 -6.71
N ASN A 79 7.90 -5.23 -7.91
CA ASN A 79 6.68 -4.46 -8.18
C ASN A 79 5.51 -4.99 -7.33
N PRO A 80 4.91 -4.18 -6.43
CA PRO A 80 3.83 -4.64 -5.56
C PRO A 80 2.48 -4.79 -6.27
N MET A 81 2.30 -4.16 -7.43
CA MET A 81 0.98 -4.01 -8.05
C MET A 81 0.32 -5.34 -8.48
N PRO A 82 1.03 -6.37 -8.98
CA PRO A 82 0.42 -7.66 -9.29
C PRO A 82 -0.20 -8.34 -8.07
N ILE A 83 0.45 -8.24 -6.89
CA ILE A 83 -0.05 -8.83 -5.65
C ILE A 83 -1.22 -8.01 -5.11
N LEU A 84 -1.03 -6.69 -4.98
CA LEU A 84 -2.06 -5.79 -4.43
C LEU A 84 -3.30 -5.73 -5.31
N GLY A 85 -3.11 -5.86 -6.62
CA GLY A 85 -4.16 -5.85 -7.63
C GLY A 85 -5.09 -7.05 -7.57
N MET A 86 -4.68 -8.13 -6.91
CA MET A 86 -5.52 -9.32 -6.69
C MET A 86 -6.40 -9.21 -5.43
N LEU A 87 -6.23 -8.18 -4.61
CA LEU A 87 -7.05 -8.00 -3.41
C LEU A 87 -8.48 -7.59 -3.83
N PRO A 88 -9.50 -8.42 -3.54
CA PRO A 88 -10.81 -8.31 -4.18
C PRO A 88 -11.58 -7.05 -3.75
N ASN A 89 -11.29 -6.54 -2.55
CA ASN A 89 -12.03 -5.43 -1.93
C ASN A 89 -11.20 -4.14 -1.82
N LEU A 90 -9.98 -4.11 -2.36
CA LEU A 90 -9.09 -2.96 -2.22
C LEU A 90 -9.63 -1.76 -2.98
N ARG A 91 -9.90 -0.66 -2.24
CA ARG A 91 -10.48 0.60 -2.74
C ARG A 91 -9.51 1.76 -2.64
N ASN A 92 -8.63 1.75 -1.64
CA ASN A 92 -7.69 2.82 -1.35
C ASN A 92 -6.27 2.25 -1.25
N LEU A 93 -5.39 2.73 -2.12
CA LEU A 93 -3.97 2.35 -2.11
C LEU A 93 -3.07 3.58 -2.04
N ASP A 94 -2.21 3.60 -1.04
CA ASP A 94 -1.22 4.65 -0.82
C ASP A 94 0.20 4.08 -0.81
N LEU A 95 1.03 4.50 -1.77
CA LEU A 95 2.41 4.07 -1.91
C LEU A 95 3.34 5.28 -1.75
N VAL A 96 4.05 5.38 -0.62
CA VAL A 96 4.95 6.51 -0.31
C VAL A 96 6.35 5.98 -0.06
N SER A 97 7.32 6.29 -0.93
CA SER A 97 8.67 5.69 -0.86
C SER A 97 8.61 4.15 -0.76
N ALA A 98 7.59 3.53 -1.36
CA ALA A 98 7.24 2.13 -1.13
C ALA A 98 7.99 1.17 -2.04
N TYR A 99 8.45 1.65 -3.19
CA TYR A 99 9.00 0.84 -4.28
C TYR A 99 10.23 1.54 -4.87
N GLU A 100 11.32 0.79 -5.04
CA GLU A 100 12.61 1.28 -5.52
C GLU A 100 12.86 0.93 -6.99
N GLY A 101 12.04 0.07 -7.57
CA GLY A 101 12.16 -0.31 -8.96
C GLY A 101 11.74 0.78 -9.95
N LYS A 102 12.04 0.53 -11.22
CA LYS A 102 11.85 1.49 -12.31
C LYS A 102 10.51 1.37 -13.00
N ASP A 103 9.91 0.19 -12.96
CA ASP A 103 8.70 -0.12 -13.73
C ASP A 103 7.60 -0.60 -12.79
N ILE A 104 6.40 -0.03 -12.97
CA ILE A 104 5.18 -0.54 -12.37
C ILE A 104 4.34 -1.08 -13.51
N THR A 105 3.90 -2.32 -13.40
CA THR A 105 2.93 -2.96 -14.30
C THR A 105 1.77 -3.51 -13.48
N CYS A 106 0.57 -3.50 -14.05
CA CYS A 106 -0.62 -4.10 -13.45
C CYS A 106 -1.08 -5.25 -14.35
N SER A 107 -1.56 -6.34 -13.76
CA SER A 107 -2.19 -7.42 -14.54
C SER A 107 -3.51 -6.92 -15.14
N ASP A 108 -3.90 -7.46 -16.29
CA ASP A 108 -5.23 -7.19 -16.83
C ASP A 108 -6.30 -7.62 -15.84
N ASN A 109 -7.37 -6.82 -15.71
CA ASN A 109 -8.44 -7.00 -14.73
C ASN A 109 -8.00 -7.00 -13.25
N SER A 110 -6.79 -6.52 -12.94
CA SER A 110 -6.42 -6.21 -11.56
C SER A 110 -7.23 -5.02 -11.01
N PHE A 111 -7.15 -4.79 -9.71
CA PHE A 111 -7.71 -3.63 -8.99
C PHE A 111 -9.16 -3.28 -9.38
N VAL A 112 -10.03 -4.30 -9.47
CA VAL A 112 -11.43 -4.15 -9.91
C VAL A 112 -12.21 -3.10 -9.10
N GLN A 113 -11.94 -3.01 -7.79
CA GLN A 113 -12.62 -2.08 -6.89
C GLN A 113 -11.78 -0.84 -6.52
N LEU A 114 -10.58 -0.65 -7.09
CA LEU A 114 -9.72 0.45 -6.66
C LEU A 114 -10.28 1.80 -7.12
N GLU A 115 -10.57 2.66 -6.14
CA GLU A 115 -11.17 3.97 -6.35
C GLU A 115 -10.15 5.10 -6.20
N PHE A 116 -9.18 4.95 -5.29
CA PHE A 116 -8.19 5.99 -4.99
C PHE A 116 -6.79 5.40 -4.95
N LEU A 117 -5.92 5.90 -5.81
CA LEU A 117 -4.52 5.55 -5.86
C LEU A 117 -3.68 6.80 -5.59
N ARG A 118 -2.70 6.68 -4.69
CA ARG A 118 -1.66 7.70 -4.57
C ARG A 118 -0.27 7.08 -4.67
N LEU A 119 0.57 7.72 -5.49
CA LEU A 119 1.98 7.42 -5.65
C LEU A 119 2.79 8.63 -5.18
N ALA A 120 3.63 8.48 -4.17
CA ALA A 120 4.48 9.56 -3.68
C ALA A 120 5.92 9.12 -3.46
N LYS A 121 6.88 10.01 -3.75
CA LYS A 121 8.31 9.80 -3.53
C LYS A 121 8.86 8.50 -4.17
N LEU A 122 8.29 8.07 -5.28
CA LEU A 122 8.79 6.92 -6.06
C LEU A 122 9.88 7.40 -7.03
N LEU A 123 11.07 7.72 -6.48
CA LEU A 123 12.13 8.47 -7.16
C LEU A 123 12.79 7.72 -8.33
N SER A 124 12.68 6.39 -8.35
CA SER A 124 13.23 5.53 -9.40
C SER A 124 12.25 5.24 -10.54
N LEU A 125 10.95 5.50 -10.33
CA LEU A 125 9.87 5.09 -11.23
C LEU A 125 9.93 5.84 -12.57
N GLN A 126 10.04 5.11 -13.68
CA GLN A 126 10.24 5.64 -15.03
C GLN A 126 9.00 5.56 -15.94
N ARG A 127 9.15 6.17 -17.11
CA ARG A 127 8.14 6.77 -17.98
C ARG A 127 7.08 5.84 -18.60
N ARG A 128 7.20 4.50 -18.58
CA ARG A 128 6.53 3.67 -19.61
C ARG A 128 5.29 2.85 -19.22
N HIS A 129 5.00 2.54 -17.95
CA HIS A 129 4.14 1.35 -17.72
C HIS A 129 3.03 1.42 -16.68
N LEU A 130 2.58 2.58 -16.20
CA LEU A 130 1.37 2.60 -15.36
C LEU A 130 0.15 2.19 -16.22
N ALA A 131 -0.09 0.89 -16.36
CA ALA A 131 -1.12 0.35 -17.23
C ALA A 131 -2.48 0.60 -16.58
N ALA A 132 -3.23 1.55 -17.12
CA ALA A 132 -4.56 1.89 -16.62
C ALA A 132 -5.63 0.84 -16.96
N THR A 133 -5.28 -0.21 -17.71
CA THR A 133 -6.20 -1.31 -18.08
C THR A 133 -6.70 -2.05 -16.85
N GLY A 134 -5.86 -2.17 -15.82
CA GLY A 134 -6.22 -2.85 -14.58
C GLY A 134 -6.81 -1.96 -13.51
N MET A 135 -7.50 -0.84 -13.79
CA MET A 135 -8.14 -0.01 -12.74
C MET A 135 -9.49 0.59 -13.20
N PRO A 136 -10.51 -0.26 -13.43
CA PRO A 136 -11.77 0.18 -14.04
C PRO A 136 -12.61 1.13 -13.17
N SER A 137 -12.42 1.11 -11.85
CA SER A 137 -13.24 1.89 -10.89
C SER A 137 -12.57 3.15 -10.34
N ILE A 138 -11.43 3.56 -10.92
CA ILE A 138 -10.63 4.67 -10.40
C ILE A 138 -11.40 6.00 -10.44
N LYS A 139 -11.46 6.69 -9.30
CA LYS A 139 -12.16 7.96 -9.06
C LYS A 139 -11.20 9.09 -8.69
N GLY A 140 -10.03 8.77 -8.16
CA GLY A 140 -9.01 9.76 -7.85
C GLY A 140 -7.59 9.22 -7.94
N PHE A 141 -6.68 10.07 -8.41
CA PHE A 141 -5.27 9.77 -8.57
C PHE A 141 -4.42 10.90 -7.98
N GLY A 142 -3.48 10.55 -7.11
CA GLY A 142 -2.50 11.48 -6.54
C GLY A 142 -1.08 11.11 -6.93
N MET A 143 -0.29 12.12 -7.28
CA MET A 143 1.12 11.95 -7.60
C MET A 143 1.94 13.07 -6.98
N LEU A 144 2.96 12.72 -6.20
CA LEU A 144 3.81 13.69 -5.51
C LEU A 144 5.29 13.24 -5.54
N ALA A 145 6.20 14.11 -5.97
CA ALA A 145 7.64 13.81 -5.98
C ALA A 145 8.04 12.50 -6.71
N CYS A 146 7.37 12.19 -7.84
CA CYS A 146 7.74 11.09 -8.75
C CYS A 146 8.46 11.66 -9.98
N SER A 147 9.65 12.24 -9.79
CA SER A 147 10.31 13.10 -10.78
C SER A 147 10.65 12.45 -12.12
N LYS A 148 10.85 11.13 -12.15
CA LYS A 148 11.18 10.37 -13.37
C LYS A 148 9.94 9.87 -14.13
N LEU A 149 8.76 9.96 -13.53
CA LEU A 149 7.50 9.59 -14.16
C LEU A 149 6.97 10.81 -14.94
N GLN A 150 7.14 10.81 -16.26
CA GLN A 150 6.77 11.98 -17.08
C GLN A 150 5.39 11.88 -17.73
N GLU A 151 4.79 10.68 -17.76
CA GLU A 151 3.49 10.47 -18.37
C GLU A 151 2.55 9.77 -17.40
N ILE A 152 1.37 10.37 -17.24
CA ILE A 152 0.24 9.80 -16.51
C ILE A 152 -0.68 9.13 -17.54
N PRO A 153 -1.21 7.93 -17.30
CA PRO A 153 -2.14 7.27 -18.20
C PRO A 153 -3.38 8.12 -18.45
N GLN A 154 -3.92 8.08 -19.68
CA GLN A 154 -5.06 8.93 -20.08
C GLN A 154 -6.24 8.84 -19.10
N ARG A 155 -6.62 7.62 -18.68
CA ARG A 155 -7.68 7.39 -17.68
C ARG A 155 -7.45 8.19 -16.38
N MET A 156 -6.20 8.31 -15.94
CA MET A 156 -5.85 9.02 -14.71
C MET A 156 -5.78 10.55 -14.88
N LYS A 157 -5.74 11.06 -16.10
CA LYS A 157 -5.82 12.50 -16.37
C LYS A 157 -7.23 13.06 -16.16
N HIS A 158 -8.25 12.21 -16.22
CA HIS A 158 -9.66 12.61 -16.15
C HIS A 158 -10.32 12.36 -14.78
N VAL A 159 -9.58 11.81 -13.81
CA VAL A 159 -10.09 11.58 -12.45
C VAL A 159 -9.67 12.68 -11.48
N ALA A 160 -10.29 12.73 -10.30
CA ALA A 160 -9.98 13.73 -9.29
C ALA A 160 -8.50 13.68 -8.88
N ARG A 161 -7.82 14.83 -8.90
CA ARG A 161 -6.43 14.93 -8.44
C ARG A 161 -6.40 14.91 -6.91
N LEU A 162 -5.65 13.96 -6.35
CA LEU A 162 -5.48 13.85 -4.90
C LEU A 162 -4.14 14.48 -4.48
N GLU A 163 -4.19 15.43 -3.54
CA GLU A 163 -2.97 15.96 -2.89
C GLU A 163 -2.59 15.11 -1.67
N THR A 164 -3.60 14.64 -0.94
CA THR A 164 -3.45 13.85 0.28
C THR A 164 -4.54 12.79 0.31
N MET A 165 -4.25 11.60 0.82
CA MET A 165 -5.31 10.61 1.05
C MET A 165 -5.94 10.84 2.42
N LYS A 166 -7.27 10.65 2.52
CA LYS A 166 -7.99 10.69 3.81
C LYS A 166 -7.31 9.83 4.89
N MET A 167 -6.70 8.73 4.48
CA MET A 167 -5.95 7.82 5.36
C MET A 167 -4.62 8.37 5.86
N GLU A 168 -3.94 9.23 5.11
CA GLU A 168 -2.75 9.91 5.63
C GLU A 168 -3.16 10.92 6.69
N ILE A 169 -4.24 11.67 6.47
CA ILE A 169 -4.79 12.58 7.48
C ILE A 169 -5.19 11.78 8.73
N GLU A 170 -5.86 10.64 8.55
CA GLU A 170 -6.24 9.74 9.65
C GLU A 170 -5.01 9.23 10.42
N ALA A 171 -3.95 8.80 9.73
CA ALA A 171 -2.71 8.33 10.35
C ALA A 171 -1.96 9.46 11.08
N ARG A 172 -1.85 10.67 10.47
CA ARG A 172 -1.27 11.86 11.11
C ARG A 172 -2.00 12.22 12.40
N ASN A 173 -3.33 12.25 12.37
CA ASN A 173 -4.14 12.65 13.51
C ASN A 173 -4.10 11.61 14.63
N ARG A 174 -4.15 10.32 14.29
CA ARG A 174 -4.15 9.26 15.29
C ARG A 174 -2.76 9.01 15.87
N PHE A 175 -1.69 9.24 15.10
CA PHE A 175 -0.34 8.80 15.46
C PHE A 175 0.74 9.76 14.92
N PRO A 176 0.91 10.96 15.53
CA PRO A 176 1.80 12.00 15.03
C PRO A 176 3.29 11.62 14.97
N GLY A 177 3.74 10.67 15.79
CA GLY A 177 5.15 10.22 15.82
C GLY A 177 5.63 9.40 14.62
N PHE A 178 4.79 9.14 13.62
CA PHE A 178 5.16 8.44 12.38
C PHE A 178 5.78 9.35 11.31
N TYR A 179 5.75 10.68 11.52
CA TYR A 179 6.13 11.69 10.51
C TYR A 179 7.27 12.61 10.95
N THR A 180 7.80 12.41 12.15
CA THR A 180 8.95 13.15 12.71
C THR A 180 10.24 12.38 12.52
#